data_AF-A0A1H4R2E8-F1
#
_entry.id   AF-A0A1H4R2E8-F1
#
_cell.length_a   1.000
_cell.length_b   1.000
_cell.length_c   1.000
_cell.angle_alpha   90.00
_cell.angle_beta   90.00
_cell.angle_gamma   90.00
#
_symmetry.space_group_name_H-M   'P 1'
#
loop_
_entity.id
_entity.type
_entity.pdbx_description
1 polymer ?
#
loop_
_entity_poly.entity_id
_entity_poly.type
_entity_poly.pdbx_seq_one_letter_code
_entity_poly.pdbx_strand_id
1 'polypeptide(L)'
;MKETKTDIEFLITAFTYSFASLNQSFYLRKRDLKVIGVHIFDYSLISECKAEYNSGLTKEEERDIKEAIIANEKGYDTHIFIPRLTKEERFEIIADFIGSTEKFKEKLEVNYQILVDSTKNYGIEFHRKGIKVGVDMEYLTNGIEEENFKSKWTEFYRSRTKKIALKWLEGRVVEINKTKL
;
A
#
# COMPACT_ATOMS: atom_id res chain seq x y z
N MET A 1 -2.19 -27.25 12.32
CA MET A 1 -1.72 -25.93 11.84
C MET A 1 -2.42 -24.86 12.66
N LYS A 2 -1.71 -24.02 13.41
CA LYS A 2 -2.34 -22.88 14.11
C LYS A 2 -2.73 -21.84 13.06
N GLU A 3 -4.00 -21.46 13.02
CA GLU A 3 -4.47 -20.36 12.15
C GLU A 3 -3.63 -19.12 12.44
N THR A 4 -2.95 -18.63 11.41
CA THR A 4 -2.12 -17.43 11.52
C THR A 4 -3.02 -16.24 11.20
N LYS A 5 -3.39 -15.46 12.22
CA LYS A 5 -4.37 -14.38 12.09
C LYS A 5 -3.66 -13.06 11.74
N THR A 6 -3.20 -12.95 10.49
CA THR A 6 -2.82 -11.64 9.93
C THR A 6 -4.09 -10.84 9.67
N ASP A 7 -4.09 -9.56 10.03
CA ASP A 7 -5.13 -8.63 9.58
C ASP A 7 -4.98 -8.41 8.07
N ILE A 8 -5.76 -9.18 7.30
CA ILE A 8 -5.74 -9.16 5.85
C ILE A 8 -6.11 -7.78 5.31
N GLU A 9 -7.00 -7.04 5.98
CA GLU A 9 -7.41 -5.71 5.52
C GLU A 9 -6.28 -4.70 5.68
N PHE A 10 -5.48 -4.83 6.73
CA PHE A 10 -4.30 -4.00 6.91
C PHE A 10 -3.17 -4.35 5.93
N LEU A 11 -3.02 -5.64 5.61
CA LEU A 11 -2.09 -6.09 4.56
C LEU A 11 -2.50 -5.56 3.17
N ILE A 12 -3.79 -5.64 2.81
CA ILE A 12 -4.30 -5.06 1.56
C ILE A 12 -4.00 -3.56 1.53
N THR A 13 -4.25 -2.87 2.64
CA THR A 13 -3.98 -1.42 2.75
C THR A 13 -2.50 -1.11 2.48
N ALA A 14 -1.58 -1.87 3.07
CA ALA A 14 -0.14 -1.72 2.82
C ALA A 14 0.22 -1.85 1.33
N PHE A 15 -0.34 -2.85 0.63
CA PHE A 15 -0.12 -3.05 -0.80
C PHE A 15 -0.73 -1.93 -1.67
N THR A 16 -1.94 -1.48 -1.33
CA THR A 16 -2.65 -0.43 -2.10
C THR A 16 -2.07 0.96 -1.91
N TYR A 17 -1.32 1.20 -0.83
CA TYR A 17 -0.81 2.52 -0.44
C TYR A 17 -0.13 3.21 -1.62
N SER A 18 -0.45 4.50 -1.83
CA SER A 18 -0.03 5.20 -3.04
C SER A 18 1.49 5.17 -3.22
N PHE A 19 1.94 4.82 -4.42
CA PHE A 19 3.36 4.78 -4.76
C PHE A 19 4.02 6.16 -4.63
N ALA A 20 3.25 7.23 -4.87
CA ALA A 20 3.74 8.60 -4.79
C ALA A 20 3.85 9.14 -3.34
N SER A 21 3.22 8.47 -2.37
CA SER A 21 3.36 8.80 -0.96
C SER A 21 4.52 8.02 -0.36
N LEU A 22 5.71 8.61 -0.33
CA LEU A 22 6.87 8.06 0.37
C LEU A 22 6.78 8.20 1.90
N ASN A 23 5.68 8.76 2.41
CA ASN A 23 5.55 9.13 3.82
C ASN A 23 5.27 7.93 4.73
N GLN A 24 4.96 6.75 4.21
CA GLN A 24 4.63 5.59 5.04
C GLN A 24 5.17 4.29 4.47
N SER A 25 5.92 3.55 5.28
CA SER A 25 6.40 2.20 4.99
C SER A 25 5.62 1.16 5.80
N PHE A 26 5.60 -0.09 5.34
CA PHE A 26 4.87 -1.16 6.02
C PHE A 26 5.80 -2.36 6.22
N TYR A 27 5.68 -2.99 7.39
CA TYR A 27 6.50 -4.12 7.79
C TYR A 27 5.64 -5.25 8.34
N LEU A 28 5.99 -6.49 8.04
CA LEU A 28 5.41 -7.70 8.60
C LEU A 28 6.32 -8.20 9.72
N ARG A 29 5.83 -8.21 10.95
CA ARG A 29 6.54 -8.78 12.09
C ARG A 29 6.46 -10.31 12.06
N LYS A 30 7.60 -10.99 12.03
CA LYS A 30 7.64 -12.45 11.80
C LYS A 30 7.02 -13.29 12.91
N ARG A 31 7.06 -12.84 14.17
CA ARG A 31 6.63 -13.64 15.32
C ARG A 31 5.13 -13.95 15.32
N ASP A 32 4.32 -13.01 14.86
CA ASP A 32 2.85 -13.03 14.92
C ASP A 32 2.18 -12.61 13.61
N LEU A 33 2.96 -12.34 12.56
CA LEU A 33 2.51 -11.82 11.27
C LEU A 33 1.67 -10.54 11.39
N LYS A 34 1.96 -9.71 12.39
CA LYS A 34 1.35 -8.38 12.53
C LYS A 34 1.92 -7.44 11.47
N VAL A 35 1.05 -6.72 10.77
CA VAL A 35 1.43 -5.65 9.85
C VAL A 35 1.58 -4.35 10.64
N ILE A 36 2.68 -3.65 10.46
CA ILE A 36 3.07 -2.42 11.17
C ILE A 36 3.30 -1.34 10.12
N GLY A 37 2.55 -0.24 10.21
CA GLY A 37 2.78 0.95 9.41
C GLY A 37 3.73 1.90 10.15
N VAL A 38 4.71 2.44 9.44
CA VAL A 38 5.70 3.40 9.95
C VAL A 38 5.63 4.65 9.09
N HIS A 39 5.15 5.74 9.65
CA HIS A 39 5.16 7.06 9.04
C HIS A 39 6.55 7.70 9.12
N ILE A 40 6.88 8.60 8.21
CA ILE A 40 8.19 9.28 8.19
C ILE A 40 8.47 10.05 9.50
N PHE A 41 7.41 10.58 10.12
CA PHE A 41 7.52 11.25 11.42
C PHE A 41 7.78 10.30 12.58
N ASP A 42 7.47 9.00 12.44
CA ASP A 42 7.70 8.02 13.49
C ASP A 42 9.20 7.76 13.74
N TYR A 43 10.07 8.11 12.79
CA TYR A 43 11.53 8.06 13.01
C TYR A 43 11.99 9.00 14.13
N SER A 44 11.19 10.01 14.47
CA SER A 44 11.45 10.84 15.65
C SER A 44 11.37 10.04 16.97
N LEU A 45 10.64 8.93 17.01
CA LEU A 45 10.50 8.07 18.19
C LEU A 45 11.81 7.41 18.64
N ILE A 46 12.77 7.25 17.72
CA ILE A 46 14.09 6.67 18.00
C ILE A 46 15.22 7.71 17.93
N SER A 47 14.91 8.96 17.59
CA SER A 47 15.90 10.04 17.47
C SER A 47 16.38 10.49 18.85
N GLU A 48 17.68 10.76 18.97
CA GLU A 48 18.28 11.31 20.18
C GLU A 48 17.86 12.77 20.44
N CYS A 49 17.39 13.48 19.41
CA CYS A 49 16.82 14.82 19.51
C CYS A 49 15.36 14.74 20.01
N LYS A 50 15.19 14.55 21.32
CA LYS A 50 13.91 14.49 22.05
C LYS A 50 13.17 15.85 22.12
N ALA A 51 12.93 16.51 20.99
CA ALA A 51 11.99 17.62 20.96
C ALA A 51 10.57 17.08 20.95
N GLU A 52 9.94 16.98 22.13
CA GLU A 52 8.49 16.95 22.40
C GLU A 52 7.56 16.33 21.34
N TYR A 53 7.94 15.18 20.76
CA TYR A 53 7.05 14.48 19.83
C TYR A 53 5.99 13.71 20.62
N ASN A 54 4.80 14.27 20.70
CA ASN A 54 3.62 13.53 21.14
C ASN A 54 3.04 12.79 19.95
N SER A 55 3.34 11.50 19.86
CA SER A 55 2.92 10.62 18.76
C SER A 55 1.40 10.46 18.68
N GLY A 56 0.68 10.67 19.79
CA GLY A 56 -0.73 10.31 19.91
C GLY A 56 -0.99 8.79 19.89
N LEU A 57 0.07 7.98 19.87
CA LEU A 57 0.01 6.52 19.84
C LEU A 57 -0.08 5.94 21.24
N THR A 58 -0.66 4.74 21.34
CA THR A 58 -0.56 3.94 22.55
C THR A 58 0.89 3.47 22.75
N LYS A 59 1.25 3.15 24.00
CA LYS A 59 2.59 2.60 24.32
C LYS A 59 2.93 1.33 23.53
N GLU A 60 1.91 0.53 23.21
CA GLU A 60 2.08 -0.68 22.42
C GLU A 60 2.38 -0.39 20.95
N GLU A 61 1.65 0.55 20.35
CA GLU A 61 1.89 0.99 18.96
C GLU A 61 3.26 1.64 18.81
N GLU A 62 3.66 2.51 19.73
CA GLU A 62 5.00 3.09 19.71
C GLU A 62 6.09 2.02 19.80
N ARG A 63 5.92 1.03 20.68
CA ARG A 63 6.88 -0.07 20.82
C ARG A 63 6.98 -0.85 19.51
N ASP A 64 5.85 -1.21 18.91
CA ASP A 64 5.82 -1.97 17.66
C ASP A 64 6.50 -1.20 16.51
N ILE A 65 6.27 0.10 16.41
CA ILE A 65 6.90 0.97 15.40
C ILE A 65 8.41 1.10 15.65
N LYS A 66 8.83 1.34 16.89
CA LYS A 66 10.27 1.40 17.26
C LYS A 66 10.98 0.08 16.92
N GLU A 67 10.36 -1.06 17.25
CA GLU A 67 10.89 -2.39 16.92
C GLU A 67 11.08 -2.55 15.40
N ALA A 68 10.10 -2.11 14.59
CA ALA A 68 10.19 -2.20 13.13
C ALA A 68 11.30 -1.30 12.56
N ILE A 69 11.42 -0.05 13.03
CA ILE A 69 12.46 0.87 12.58
C ILE A 69 13.85 0.34 12.93
N ILE A 70 14.07 -0.05 14.19
CA ILE A 70 15.36 -0.57 14.66
C ILE A 70 15.73 -1.85 13.90
N ALA A 71 14.76 -2.74 13.66
CA ALA A 71 15.01 -3.96 12.90
C ALA A 71 15.50 -3.65 11.48
N ASN A 72 14.88 -2.68 10.81
CA ASN A 72 15.29 -2.25 9.48
C ASN A 72 16.69 -1.59 9.49
N GLU A 73 16.98 -0.70 10.43
CA GLU A 73 18.27 0.02 10.51
C GLU A 73 19.45 -0.89 10.91
N LYS A 74 19.20 -1.87 11.79
CA LYS A 74 20.24 -2.79 12.27
C LYS A 74 20.32 -4.10 11.48
N GLY A 75 19.44 -4.28 10.49
CA GLY A 75 19.37 -5.51 9.70
C GLY A 75 18.92 -6.74 10.52
N TYR A 76 18.10 -6.55 11.55
CA TYR A 76 17.57 -7.67 12.33
C TYR A 76 16.47 -8.40 11.56
N ASP A 77 16.55 -9.73 11.56
CA ASP A 77 15.63 -10.62 10.84
C ASP A 77 14.27 -10.80 11.55
N THR A 78 13.75 -9.76 12.20
CA THR A 78 12.49 -9.81 12.96
C THR A 78 11.29 -9.24 12.20
N HIS A 79 11.55 -8.42 11.18
CA HIS A 79 10.55 -7.74 10.36
C HIS A 79 10.89 -7.90 8.88
N ILE A 80 9.86 -7.98 8.03
CA ILE A 80 9.98 -8.06 6.57
C ILE A 80 9.31 -6.84 5.98
N PHE A 81 9.98 -6.10 5.11
CA PHE A 81 9.36 -5.01 4.37
C PHE A 81 8.23 -5.52 3.48
N ILE A 82 7.05 -4.89 3.57
CA ILE A 82 5.89 -5.21 2.74
C ILE A 82 5.94 -4.32 1.49
N PRO A 83 6.02 -4.92 0.29
CA PRO A 83 6.03 -4.14 -0.94
C PRO A 83 4.67 -3.51 -1.21
N ARG A 84 4.68 -2.36 -1.88
CA ARG A 84 3.47 -1.79 -2.50
C ARG A 84 3.26 -2.45 -3.86
N LEU A 85 2.03 -2.39 -4.38
CA LEU A 85 1.80 -2.69 -5.79
C LEU A 85 2.65 -1.77 -6.66
N THR A 86 3.37 -2.39 -7.60
CA THR A 86 4.11 -1.71 -8.67
C THR A 86 3.16 -0.95 -9.58
N LYS A 87 3.71 -0.02 -10.36
CA LYS A 87 2.94 0.75 -11.34
C LYS A 87 2.28 -0.17 -12.37
N GLU A 88 3.01 -1.19 -12.80
CA GLU A 88 2.60 -2.18 -13.78
C GLU A 88 1.43 -3.01 -13.26
N GLU A 89 1.53 -3.56 -12.05
CA GLU A 89 0.44 -4.32 -11.41
C GLU A 89 -0.83 -3.46 -11.26
N ARG A 90 -0.69 -2.18 -10.92
CA ARG A 90 -1.85 -1.27 -10.82
C ARG A 90 -2.52 -1.05 -12.17
N PHE A 91 -1.74 -0.84 -13.23
CA PHE A 91 -2.28 -0.68 -14.58
C PHE A 91 -2.93 -1.94 -15.11
N GLU A 92 -2.38 -3.12 -14.83
CA GLU A 92 -3.01 -4.39 -15.16
C GLU A 92 -4.39 -4.51 -14.49
N ILE A 93 -4.48 -4.21 -13.18
CA ILE A 93 -5.77 -4.23 -12.46
C ILE A 93 -6.77 -3.23 -13.07
N ILE A 94 -6.31 -2.03 -13.44
CA ILE A 94 -7.17 -1.02 -14.08
C ILE A 94 -7.65 -1.51 -15.45
N ALA A 95 -6.75 -2.00 -16.29
CA ALA A 95 -7.08 -2.50 -17.63
C ALA A 95 -8.07 -3.68 -17.56
N ASP A 96 -7.86 -4.60 -16.61
CA ASP A 96 -8.78 -5.71 -16.32
C ASP A 96 -10.18 -5.20 -15.95
N PHE A 97 -10.28 -4.15 -15.13
CA PHE A 97 -11.58 -3.58 -14.76
C PHE A 97 -12.27 -2.93 -15.96
N ILE A 98 -11.55 -2.13 -16.75
CA ILE A 98 -12.07 -1.50 -17.97
C ILE A 98 -12.59 -2.55 -18.94
N GLY A 99 -11.82 -3.62 -19.17
CA GLY A 99 -12.22 -4.74 -20.02
C GLY A 99 -13.42 -5.53 -19.49
N SER A 100 -13.77 -5.41 -18.21
CA SER A 100 -14.88 -6.13 -17.57
C SER A 100 -16.22 -5.39 -17.60
N THR A 101 -16.27 -4.14 -18.08
CA THR A 101 -17.48 -3.31 -18.07
C THR A 101 -17.63 -2.49 -19.35
N GLU A 102 -18.85 -2.45 -19.90
CA GLU A 102 -19.19 -1.49 -20.97
C GLU A 102 -19.66 -0.13 -20.41
N LYS A 103 -20.03 -0.09 -19.12
CA LYS A 103 -20.50 1.13 -18.47
C LYS A 103 -19.34 2.11 -18.26
N PHE A 104 -19.52 3.35 -18.73
CA PHE A 104 -18.54 4.44 -18.68
C PHE A 104 -17.20 4.16 -19.40
N LYS A 105 -17.16 3.18 -20.31
CA LYS A 105 -15.92 2.68 -20.93
C LYS A 105 -15.03 3.79 -21.50
N GLU A 106 -15.57 4.65 -22.36
CA GLU A 106 -14.82 5.77 -22.96
C GLU A 106 -14.21 6.69 -21.89
N LYS A 107 -14.95 7.00 -20.82
CA LYS A 107 -14.48 7.86 -19.73
C LYS A 107 -13.35 7.19 -18.94
N LEU A 108 -13.47 5.88 -18.69
CA LEU A 108 -12.45 5.10 -17.99
C LEU A 108 -11.17 4.99 -18.82
N GLU A 109 -11.28 4.78 -20.13
CA GLU A 109 -10.14 4.74 -21.05
C GLU A 109 -9.40 6.08 -21.09
N VAL A 110 -10.15 7.20 -21.13
CA VAL A 110 -9.56 8.55 -21.04
C VAL A 110 -8.82 8.73 -19.70
N ASN A 111 -9.47 8.40 -18.57
CA ASN A 111 -8.84 8.53 -17.25
C ASN A 111 -7.61 7.63 -17.11
N TYR A 112 -7.66 6.41 -17.64
CA TYR A 112 -6.52 5.49 -17.68
C TYR A 112 -5.36 6.05 -18.49
N GLN A 113 -5.62 6.59 -19.68
CA GLN A 113 -4.57 7.20 -20.49
C GLN A 113 -3.91 8.39 -19.77
N ILE A 114 -4.70 9.22 -19.08
CA ILE A 114 -4.16 10.32 -18.27
C ILE A 114 -3.25 9.81 -17.14
N LEU A 115 -3.60 8.69 -16.49
CA LEU A 115 -2.73 8.04 -15.49
C LEU A 115 -1.43 7.50 -16.11
N VAL A 116 -1.52 6.88 -17.29
CA VAL A 116 -0.33 6.40 -18.01
C VAL A 116 0.59 7.57 -18.37
N ASP A 117 0.04 8.69 -18.84
CA ASP A 117 0.81 9.86 -19.24
C ASP A 117 1.40 10.60 -18.03
N SER A 118 0.67 10.71 -16.93
CA SER A 118 1.13 11.37 -15.69
C SER A 118 2.32 10.66 -15.06
N THR A 119 2.38 9.33 -15.20
CA THR A 119 3.47 8.52 -14.68
C THR A 119 4.65 8.38 -15.64
N LYS A 120 4.52 8.81 -16.90
CA LYS A 120 5.64 8.91 -17.86
C LYS A 120 6.30 10.30 -17.79
N ASN A 121 5.48 11.33 -17.61
CA ASN A 121 5.91 12.72 -17.52
C ASN A 121 5.69 13.23 -16.10
N TYR A 122 6.66 13.00 -15.21
CA TYR A 122 6.73 13.65 -13.89
C TYR A 122 6.94 15.17 -14.09
N GLY A 123 5.88 15.89 -14.46
CA GLY A 123 5.94 17.27 -14.93
C GLY A 123 5.10 18.22 -14.08
N ILE A 124 5.63 19.44 -13.91
CA ILE A 124 4.99 20.60 -13.26
C ILE A 124 3.54 20.84 -13.77
N GLU A 125 3.25 20.47 -15.01
CA GLU A 125 1.94 20.63 -15.64
C GLU A 125 0.83 19.81 -14.99
N PHE A 126 1.10 18.59 -14.51
CA PHE A 126 0.10 17.76 -13.82
C PHE A 126 -0.28 18.37 -12.47
N HIS A 127 0.71 18.91 -11.73
CA HIS A 127 0.46 19.67 -10.51
C HIS A 127 -0.42 20.90 -10.76
N ARG A 128 -0.16 21.65 -11.83
CA ARG A 128 -0.99 22.82 -12.20
C ARG A 128 -2.43 22.44 -12.56
N LYS A 129 -2.65 21.22 -13.08
CA LYS A 129 -3.98 20.68 -13.40
C LYS A 129 -4.67 20.01 -12.21
N GLY A 130 -4.08 20.06 -11.01
CA GLY A 130 -4.63 19.42 -9.81
C GLY A 130 -4.58 17.89 -9.84
N ILE A 131 -3.80 17.30 -10.75
CA ILE A 131 -3.67 15.86 -10.88
C ILE A 131 -2.57 15.39 -9.93
N LYS A 132 -2.93 14.50 -9.00
CA LYS A 132 -1.95 13.83 -8.13
C LYS A 132 -1.07 12.95 -8.99
N VAL A 133 0.24 13.06 -8.79
CA VAL A 133 1.22 12.23 -9.48
C VAL A 133 1.14 10.83 -8.89
N GLY A 134 1.02 9.80 -9.73
CA GLY A 134 0.92 8.39 -9.30
C GLY A 134 -0.30 7.67 -9.88
N VAL A 135 -0.36 6.36 -9.61
CA VAL A 135 -1.50 5.50 -10.00
C VAL A 135 -2.43 5.34 -8.79
N ASP A 136 -3.16 6.40 -8.49
CA ASP A 136 -4.17 6.40 -7.42
C ASP A 136 -5.45 5.76 -7.94
N MET A 137 -5.95 4.76 -7.21
CA MET A 137 -7.13 3.98 -7.58
C MET A 137 -8.33 4.92 -7.83
N GLU A 138 -8.54 5.90 -6.97
CA GLU A 138 -9.68 6.82 -6.99
C GLU A 138 -9.75 7.64 -8.29
N TYR A 139 -8.62 7.88 -8.93
CA TYR A 139 -8.56 8.70 -10.14
C TYR A 139 -9.21 8.01 -11.35
N LEU A 140 -9.24 6.68 -11.41
CA LEU A 140 -9.84 5.96 -12.53
C LEU A 140 -11.31 6.38 -12.73
N THR A 141 -12.03 6.63 -11.64
CA THR A 141 -13.45 7.01 -11.66
C THR A 141 -13.68 8.53 -11.63
N ASN A 142 -12.65 9.34 -11.90
CA ASN A 142 -12.77 10.79 -11.88
C ASN A 142 -13.84 11.30 -12.87
N GLY A 143 -14.76 12.13 -12.39
CA GLY A 143 -15.90 12.66 -13.15
C GLY A 143 -17.03 11.65 -13.40
N ILE A 144 -17.04 10.51 -12.72
CA ILE A 144 -18.19 9.60 -12.64
C ILE A 144 -18.85 9.82 -11.29
N GLU A 145 -20.09 10.30 -11.24
CA GLU A 145 -20.78 10.62 -9.97
C GLU A 145 -21.54 9.43 -9.36
N GLU A 146 -21.65 8.31 -10.09
CA GLU A 146 -22.39 7.16 -9.60
C GLU A 146 -21.62 6.39 -8.52
N GLU A 147 -22.00 6.61 -7.25
CA GLU A 147 -21.37 5.97 -6.09
C GLU A 147 -21.33 4.44 -6.16
N ASN A 148 -22.41 3.80 -6.60
CA ASN A 148 -22.44 2.35 -6.78
C ASN A 148 -21.36 1.84 -7.76
N PHE A 149 -21.01 2.64 -8.76
CA PHE A 149 -19.96 2.30 -9.71
C PHE A 149 -18.57 2.48 -9.08
N LYS A 150 -18.36 3.57 -8.32
CA LYS A 150 -17.11 3.81 -7.56
C LYS A 150 -16.87 2.70 -6.52
N SER A 151 -17.91 2.23 -5.83
CA SER A 151 -17.82 1.12 -4.89
C SER A 151 -17.42 -0.17 -5.59
N LYS A 152 -18.02 -0.51 -6.74
CA LYS A 152 -17.63 -1.69 -7.54
C LYS A 152 -16.17 -1.66 -7.98
N TRP A 153 -15.69 -0.49 -8.41
CA TRP A 153 -14.29 -0.30 -8.73
C TRP A 153 -13.38 -0.54 -7.51
N THR A 154 -13.73 0.05 -6.37
CA THR A 154 -12.98 -0.11 -5.12
C THR A 154 -12.93 -1.58 -4.68
N GLU A 155 -14.06 -2.28 -4.72
CA GLU A 155 -14.14 -3.71 -4.40
C GLU A 155 -13.31 -4.55 -5.37
N PHE A 156 -13.38 -4.28 -6.67
CA PHE A 156 -12.61 -4.98 -7.69
C PHE A 156 -11.10 -4.81 -7.43
N TYR A 157 -10.65 -3.57 -7.24
CA TYR A 157 -9.25 -3.25 -7.00
C TYR A 157 -8.73 -3.90 -5.71
N ARG A 158 -9.49 -3.82 -4.61
CA ARG A 158 -9.14 -4.46 -3.33
C ARG A 158 -9.12 -5.99 -3.45
N SER A 159 -10.05 -6.59 -4.18
CA SER A 159 -10.10 -8.04 -4.41
C SER A 159 -8.88 -8.54 -5.20
N ARG A 160 -8.49 -7.83 -6.26
CA ARG A 160 -7.26 -8.14 -7.00
C ARG A 160 -6.02 -7.98 -6.14
N THR A 161 -5.94 -6.89 -5.38
CA THR A 161 -4.83 -6.64 -4.46
C THR A 161 -4.72 -7.73 -3.38
N LYS A 162 -5.86 -8.18 -2.83
CA LYS A 162 -5.91 -9.27 -1.84
C LYS A 162 -5.24 -10.54 -2.37
N LYS A 163 -5.50 -10.93 -3.62
CA LYS A 163 -4.87 -12.12 -4.22
C LYS A 163 -3.35 -11.99 -4.29
N ILE A 164 -2.85 -10.82 -4.68
CA ILE A 164 -1.41 -10.52 -4.75
C ILE A 164 -0.79 -10.57 -3.35
N ALA A 165 -1.42 -9.89 -2.39
CA ALA A 165 -0.97 -9.82 -1.00
C ALA A 165 -0.90 -11.19 -0.33
N LEU A 166 -1.91 -12.05 -0.54
CA LEU A 166 -1.93 -13.41 0.01
C LEU A 166 -0.83 -14.28 -0.60
N LYS A 167 -0.64 -14.22 -1.93
CA LYS A 167 0.44 -14.95 -2.60
C LYS A 167 1.82 -14.53 -2.08
N TRP A 168 2.02 -13.23 -1.85
CA TRP A 168 3.24 -12.72 -1.24
C TRP A 168 3.41 -13.25 0.19
N LEU A 169 2.37 -13.20 1.01
CA LEU A 169 2.39 -13.65 2.41
C LEU A 169 2.72 -15.14 2.50
N GLU A 170 2.11 -15.98 1.67
CA GLU A 170 2.38 -17.42 1.59
C GLU A 170 3.86 -17.69 1.33
N GLY A 171 4.46 -16.97 0.37
CA GLY A 171 5.89 -17.05 0.08
C GLY A 171 6.75 -16.70 1.30
N ARG A 172 6.40 -15.65 2.04
CA ARG A 172 7.13 -15.26 3.26
C ARG A 172 6.95 -16.26 4.40
N VAL A 173 5.77 -16.81 4.61
CA VAL A 173 5.53 -17.82 5.66
C VAL A 173 6.39 -19.07 5.41
N VAL A 174 6.51 -19.51 4.16
CA VAL A 174 7.39 -20.63 3.79
C VAL A 174 8.85 -20.32 4.11
N GLU A 175 9.33 -19.11 3.78
CA GLU A 175 10.70 -18.67 4.09
C GLU A 175 10.96 -18.62 5.61
N ILE A 176 10.05 -18.01 6.38
CA ILE A 176 10.16 -17.88 7.84
C ILE A 176 10.21 -19.25 8.53
N ASN A 177 9.46 -20.22 8.02
CA ASN A 177 9.46 -21.57 8.60
C ASN A 177 10.74 -22.36 8.28
N LYS A 178 11.44 -22.04 7.18
CA LYS A 178 12.71 -22.69 6.82
C LYS A 178 13.89 -22.22 7.69
N THR A 179 13.87 -20.97 8.17
CA THR A 179 14.94 -20.41 9.02
C THR A 179 14.78 -20.68 10.51
N LYS A 180 13.71 -21.39 10.91
CA LYS A 180 13.49 -21.83 12.31
C LYS A 180 14.06 -23.24 12.61
N LEU A 181 14.78 -23.83 11.66
CA LEU A 181 15.59 -25.06 11.82
C LEU A 181 17.06 -24.69 12.03
#